data_AF-A0A8S0GYQ0-F1
#
_entry.id   AF-A0A8S0GYQ0-F1
#
_cell.length_a   1.000
_cell.length_b   1.000
_cell.length_c   1.000
_cell.angle_alpha   90.00
_cell.angle_beta   90.00
_cell.angle_gamma   90.00
#
_symmetry.space_group_name_H-M   'P 1'
#
loop_
_entity.id
_entity.type
_entity.pdbx_description
1 polymer ?
#
loop_
_entity_poly.entity_id
_entity_poly.type
_entity_poly.pdbx_seq_one_letter_code
_entity_poly.pdbx_strand_id
1 'polypeptide(L)'
;MRYGRIEQLFAGGTLETFAGPMPIATFPASAAGPDLREVVLGSEGRFGIISEVKVRVSRLPDDERFYGVFLPDWQQALQAVRALAQARVPLSMLRLSNALETETQLALAGHPTQIAWLEKYLALRGAGAGKCLLTFGVTGNRRQNALSLRQARQHLKAFGGVFTGTLLGKKWAQNRFRFPYLRESLWNAGYLVDTLETATDWSNVDRLLQRIEQSLRDGLAAEGEQVHVFTHLSHVYGEGSSIYTTYVFRPDAQYPATLARWQALKHAASQTIVNHRGTISHQHGVGKDHAPYLLREKGPLAIDALQALSRHFDPAGRLNPGTLLEPREP
;
A
#
# COMPACT_ATOMS: atom_id res chain seq x y z
N MET A 1 -4.24 -7.47 -9.73
CA MET A 1 -3.76 -8.73 -10.35
C MET A 1 -4.85 -9.79 -10.59
N ARG A 2 -5.96 -9.92 -9.84
CA ARG A 2 -7.13 -10.72 -10.31
C ARG A 2 -8.40 -9.91 -10.54
N TYR A 3 -8.90 -9.26 -9.49
CA TYR A 3 -10.18 -8.52 -9.55
C TYR A 3 -10.04 -7.06 -9.96
N GLY A 4 -8.81 -6.53 -9.87
CA GLY A 4 -8.56 -5.11 -10.09
C GLY A 4 -8.63 -4.27 -8.82
N ARG A 5 -8.33 -2.98 -8.96
CA ARG A 5 -8.59 -1.97 -7.93
C ARG A 5 -10.00 -1.39 -8.12
N ILE A 6 -10.42 -0.50 -7.23
CA ILE A 6 -11.80 0.02 -7.22
C ILE A 6 -12.20 0.70 -8.54
N GLU A 7 -11.28 1.36 -9.24
CA GLU A 7 -11.56 2.02 -10.52
C GLU A 7 -11.97 1.04 -11.63
N GLN A 8 -11.49 -0.21 -11.56
CA GLN A 8 -11.90 -1.27 -12.50
C GLN A 8 -13.25 -1.89 -12.08
N LEU A 9 -13.54 -1.89 -10.78
CA LEU A 9 -14.76 -2.47 -10.23
C LEU A 9 -15.96 -1.52 -10.29
N PHE A 10 -15.75 -0.22 -10.11
CA PHE A 10 -16.80 0.79 -10.15
C PHE A 10 -17.41 0.89 -11.55
N ALA A 11 -18.65 0.41 -11.71
CA ALA A 11 -19.34 0.37 -13.00
C ALA A 11 -20.10 1.67 -13.27
N GLY A 12 -20.65 2.29 -12.23
CA GLY A 12 -21.52 3.46 -12.29
C GLY A 12 -22.34 3.55 -11.00
N GLY A 13 -23.38 4.38 -11.00
CA GLY A 13 -24.16 4.66 -9.80
C GLY A 13 -24.76 6.07 -9.85
N THR A 14 -25.02 6.65 -8.69
CA THR A 14 -25.59 8.00 -8.58
C THR A 14 -24.76 8.83 -7.61
N LEU A 15 -24.35 10.01 -8.07
CA LEU A 15 -23.74 11.05 -7.23
C LEU A 15 -24.78 12.13 -6.94
N GLU A 16 -25.13 12.32 -5.68
CA GLU A 16 -25.96 13.42 -5.22
C GLU A 16 -25.12 14.69 -5.10
N THR A 17 -25.55 15.76 -5.78
CA THR A 17 -24.89 17.07 -5.77
C THR A 17 -25.90 18.16 -5.41
N PHE A 18 -25.43 19.37 -5.11
CA PHE A 18 -26.34 20.50 -4.86
C PHE A 18 -27.12 20.95 -6.11
N ALA A 19 -26.66 20.58 -7.31
CA ALA A 19 -27.36 20.84 -8.57
C ALA A 19 -28.37 19.73 -8.94
N GLY A 20 -28.46 18.66 -8.14
CA GLY A 20 -29.29 17.49 -8.38
C GLY A 20 -28.49 16.19 -8.54
N PRO A 21 -29.18 15.05 -8.70
CA PRO A 21 -28.53 13.75 -8.90
C PRO A 21 -27.84 13.67 -10.27
N MET A 22 -26.61 13.17 -10.28
CA MET A 22 -25.84 12.87 -11.49
C MET A 22 -25.73 11.34 -11.65
N PRO A 23 -26.55 10.73 -12.52
CA PRO A 23 -26.45 9.31 -12.82
C PRO A 23 -25.21 9.01 -13.67
N ILE A 24 -24.48 7.97 -13.31
CA ILE A 24 -23.28 7.47 -14.00
C ILE A 24 -23.62 6.11 -14.59
N ALA A 25 -23.72 6.06 -15.92
CA ALA A 25 -24.13 4.87 -16.65
C ALA A 25 -23.10 3.72 -16.54
N THR A 26 -23.59 2.48 -16.63
CA THR A 26 -22.82 1.25 -16.42
C THR A 26 -22.24 0.64 -17.69
N PHE A 27 -21.97 1.48 -18.70
CA PHE A 27 -21.45 1.00 -19.98
C PHE A 27 -20.12 0.23 -19.80
N PRO A 28 -19.92 -0.85 -20.59
CA PRO A 28 -18.70 -1.64 -20.51
C PRO A 28 -17.47 -0.81 -20.92
N ALA A 29 -17.61 0.07 -21.91
CA ALA A 29 -16.62 1.04 -22.35
C ALA A 29 -17.32 2.21 -23.06
N SER A 30 -16.67 3.38 -23.08
CA SER A 30 -17.09 4.56 -23.84
C SER A 30 -15.85 5.36 -24.21
N ALA A 31 -15.86 5.96 -25.41
CA ALA A 31 -14.87 6.94 -25.86
C ALA A 31 -15.49 8.33 -26.03
N ALA A 32 -16.70 8.55 -25.49
CA ALA A 32 -17.44 9.80 -25.59
C ALA A 32 -16.96 10.85 -24.55
N GLY A 33 -15.69 11.24 -24.64
CA GLY A 33 -15.08 12.22 -23.73
C GLY A 33 -14.56 11.64 -22.41
N PRO A 34 -14.25 12.50 -21.42
CA PRO A 34 -13.73 12.08 -20.12
C PRO A 34 -14.67 11.13 -19.37
N ASP A 35 -14.10 10.12 -18.72
CA ASP A 35 -14.87 9.17 -17.93
C ASP A 35 -15.28 9.81 -16.58
N LEU A 36 -16.56 10.08 -16.41
CA LEU A 36 -17.09 10.66 -15.17
C LEU A 36 -16.87 9.76 -13.96
N ARG A 37 -16.66 8.44 -14.14
CA ARG A 37 -16.28 7.55 -13.03
C ARG A 37 -14.95 7.97 -12.42
N GLU A 38 -13.98 8.32 -13.25
CA GLU A 38 -12.65 8.78 -12.83
C GLU A 38 -12.68 10.20 -12.28
N VAL A 39 -13.70 11.01 -12.62
CA VAL A 39 -13.92 12.32 -11.98
C VAL A 39 -14.42 12.14 -10.55
N VAL A 40 -15.29 11.17 -10.29
CA VAL A 40 -15.87 10.95 -8.94
C VAL A 40 -14.90 10.20 -8.02
N LEU A 41 -14.18 9.21 -8.54
CA LEU A 41 -13.21 8.44 -7.76
C LEU A 41 -12.07 9.33 -7.25
N GLY A 42 -11.76 9.22 -5.97
CA GLY A 42 -10.75 10.07 -5.33
C GLY A 42 -11.21 11.51 -5.04
N SER A 43 -12.49 11.83 -5.23
CA SER A 43 -13.03 13.15 -4.86
C SER A 43 -13.10 13.40 -3.35
N GLU A 44 -13.02 12.34 -2.54
CA GLU A 44 -13.00 12.40 -1.07
C GLU A 44 -14.15 13.24 -0.48
N GLY A 45 -15.32 13.14 -1.13
CA GLY A 45 -16.54 13.85 -0.73
C GLY A 45 -16.60 15.31 -1.17
N ARG A 46 -15.64 15.82 -1.96
CA ARG A 46 -15.62 17.21 -2.45
C ARG A 46 -16.62 17.51 -3.59
N PHE A 47 -17.10 16.47 -4.28
CA PHE A 47 -17.95 16.62 -5.48
C PHE A 47 -19.41 16.20 -5.25
N GLY A 48 -19.71 15.54 -4.13
CA GLY A 48 -21.06 15.09 -3.81
C GLY A 48 -21.07 13.90 -2.86
N ILE A 49 -22.23 13.29 -2.72
CA ILE A 49 -22.44 12.06 -1.93
C ILE A 49 -22.82 10.94 -2.89
N ILE A 50 -22.08 9.83 -2.87
CA ILE A 50 -22.44 8.66 -3.67
C ILE A 50 -23.58 7.93 -2.95
N SER A 51 -24.79 7.96 -3.52
CA SER A 51 -25.99 7.33 -2.95
C SER A 51 -26.22 5.92 -3.48
N GLU A 52 -25.75 5.64 -4.70
CA GLU A 52 -25.85 4.32 -5.33
C GLU A 52 -24.51 3.94 -5.96
N VAL A 53 -24.13 2.67 -5.82
CA VAL A 53 -22.94 2.10 -6.44
C VAL A 53 -23.31 0.82 -7.19
N LYS A 54 -22.96 0.77 -8.47
CA LYS A 54 -22.94 -0.45 -9.27
C LYS A 54 -21.49 -0.92 -9.39
N VAL A 55 -21.25 -2.19 -9.06
CA VAL A 55 -19.92 -2.80 -9.16
C VAL A 55 -19.92 -3.97 -10.13
N ARG A 56 -18.78 -4.19 -10.79
CA ARG A 56 -18.52 -5.39 -11.57
C ARG A 56 -18.28 -6.55 -10.61
N VAL A 57 -18.96 -7.66 -10.87
CA VAL A 57 -18.86 -8.88 -10.07
C VAL A 57 -18.27 -10.02 -10.89
N SER A 58 -17.68 -10.98 -10.20
CA SER A 58 -17.14 -12.21 -10.78
C SER A 58 -17.67 -13.41 -10.01
N ARG A 59 -17.67 -14.59 -10.64
CA ARG A 59 -17.98 -15.84 -9.93
C ARG A 59 -16.99 -16.08 -8.81
N LEU A 60 -17.48 -16.67 -7.72
CA LEU A 60 -16.62 -17.12 -6.62
C LEU A 60 -15.59 -18.14 -7.17
N PRO A 61 -14.30 -18.03 -6.80
CA PRO A 61 -13.28 -18.98 -7.24
C PRO A 61 -13.46 -20.34 -6.54
N ASP A 62 -13.14 -21.43 -7.25
CA ASP A 62 -13.21 -22.79 -6.70
C ASP A 62 -12.08 -23.10 -5.69
N ASP A 63 -10.93 -22.42 -5.82
CA ASP A 63 -9.72 -22.66 -5.02
C ASP A 63 -8.93 -21.36 -4.85
N GLU A 64 -8.50 -21.09 -3.61
CA GLU A 64 -7.60 -20.01 -3.25
C GLU A 64 -6.50 -20.53 -2.32
N ARG A 65 -5.25 -20.17 -2.63
CA ARG A 65 -4.08 -20.61 -1.86
C ARG A 65 -3.06 -19.50 -1.75
N PHE A 66 -2.42 -19.43 -0.59
CA PHE A 66 -1.34 -18.50 -0.29
C PHE A 66 -0.05 -19.25 0.01
N TYR A 67 1.08 -18.63 -0.29
CA TYR A 67 2.42 -19.20 -0.11
C TYR A 67 3.36 -18.16 0.47
N GLY A 68 4.32 -18.62 1.29
CA GLY A 68 5.45 -17.84 1.76
C GLY A 68 6.75 -18.40 1.17
N VAL A 69 7.56 -17.53 0.58
CA VAL A 69 8.85 -17.85 -0.04
C VAL A 69 9.89 -16.88 0.50
N PHE A 70 11.03 -17.41 0.93
CA PHE A 70 12.14 -16.56 1.38
C PHE A 70 13.13 -16.37 0.25
N LEU A 71 13.53 -15.13 0.02
CA LEU A 71 14.56 -14.74 -0.93
C LEU A 71 15.83 -14.34 -0.17
N PRO A 72 17.03 -14.57 -0.72
CA PRO A 72 18.29 -14.45 0.02
C PRO A 72 18.53 -13.06 0.61
N ASP A 73 18.21 -12.03 -0.16
CA ASP A 73 18.43 -10.63 0.18
C ASP A 73 17.42 -9.74 -0.57
N TRP A 74 17.44 -8.45 -0.24
CA TRP A 74 16.55 -7.45 -0.82
C TRP A 74 16.70 -7.31 -2.33
N GLN A 75 17.91 -7.34 -2.87
CA GLN A 75 18.16 -7.09 -4.28
C GLN A 75 17.64 -8.24 -5.14
N GLN A 76 17.92 -9.48 -4.72
CA GLN A 76 17.37 -10.68 -5.35
C GLN A 76 15.85 -10.71 -5.25
N ALA A 77 15.30 -10.29 -4.10
CA ALA A 77 13.87 -10.27 -3.90
C ALA A 77 13.14 -9.25 -4.78
N LEU A 78 13.70 -8.04 -4.88
CA LEU A 78 13.18 -6.96 -5.71
C LEU A 78 13.17 -7.36 -7.19
N GLN A 79 14.27 -7.94 -7.68
CA GLN A 79 14.37 -8.44 -9.05
C GLN A 79 13.38 -9.57 -9.33
N ALA A 80 13.20 -10.49 -8.40
CA ALA A 80 12.26 -11.59 -8.54
C ALA A 80 10.81 -11.10 -8.66
N VAL A 81 10.42 -10.14 -7.82
CA VAL A 81 9.06 -9.57 -7.82
C VAL A 81 8.81 -8.73 -9.07
N ARG A 82 9.79 -7.94 -9.51
CA ARG A 82 9.74 -7.24 -10.79
C ARG A 82 9.58 -8.21 -11.96
N ALA A 83 10.36 -9.29 -12.00
CA ALA A 83 10.27 -10.29 -13.05
C ALA A 83 8.90 -10.98 -13.09
N LEU A 84 8.33 -11.34 -11.93
CA LEU A 84 6.97 -11.90 -11.83
C LEU A 84 5.91 -10.95 -12.40
N ALA A 85 5.99 -9.66 -12.06
CA ALA A 85 5.04 -8.65 -12.50
C ALA A 85 5.15 -8.38 -14.01
N GLN A 86 6.37 -8.25 -14.53
CA GLN A 86 6.61 -8.02 -15.95
C GLN A 86 6.28 -9.23 -16.82
N ALA A 87 6.47 -10.45 -16.30
CA ALA A 87 6.01 -11.68 -16.94
C ALA A 87 4.48 -11.88 -16.85
N ARG A 88 3.77 -11.02 -16.10
CA ARG A 88 2.32 -11.09 -15.87
C ARG A 88 1.88 -12.46 -15.36
N VAL A 89 2.67 -13.05 -14.45
CA VAL A 89 2.29 -14.32 -13.81
C VAL A 89 0.94 -14.14 -13.11
N PRO A 90 -0.07 -14.99 -13.36
CA PRO A 90 -1.43 -14.79 -12.87
C PRO A 90 -1.53 -15.12 -11.38
N LEU A 91 -1.11 -14.18 -10.55
CA LEU A 91 -1.18 -14.19 -9.10
C LEU A 91 -2.36 -13.32 -8.63
N SER A 92 -2.99 -13.68 -7.51
CA SER A 92 -4.06 -12.87 -6.91
C SER A 92 -3.53 -11.84 -5.92
N MET A 93 -2.36 -12.09 -5.33
CA MET A 93 -1.68 -11.23 -4.38
C MET A 93 -0.16 -11.43 -4.50
N LEU A 94 0.60 -10.36 -4.28
CA LEU A 94 2.06 -10.38 -4.24
C LEU A 94 2.52 -9.29 -3.27
N ARG A 95 3.17 -9.68 -2.16
CA ARG A 95 3.68 -8.78 -1.12
C ARG A 95 5.10 -9.17 -0.76
N LEU A 96 6.02 -8.23 -0.86
CA LEU A 96 7.44 -8.45 -0.52
C LEU A 96 7.81 -7.63 0.71
N SER A 97 8.10 -8.29 1.82
CA SER A 97 8.62 -7.68 3.03
C SER A 97 10.14 -7.60 2.99
N ASN A 98 10.69 -6.45 3.39
CA ASN A 98 12.14 -6.29 3.55
C ASN A 98 12.66 -7.16 4.71
N ALA A 99 13.98 -7.15 4.92
CA ALA A 99 14.61 -7.99 5.94
C ALA A 99 14.07 -7.71 7.36
N LEU A 100 13.95 -6.43 7.72
CA LEU A 100 13.53 -6.03 9.06
C LEU A 100 12.04 -6.32 9.33
N GLU A 101 11.17 -6.12 8.34
CA GLU A 101 9.78 -6.53 8.45
C GLU A 101 9.67 -8.06 8.54
N THR A 102 10.47 -8.80 7.77
CA THR A 102 10.50 -10.26 7.81
C THR A 102 10.89 -10.76 9.20
N GLU A 103 11.93 -10.19 9.80
CA GLU A 103 12.35 -10.48 11.17
C GLU A 103 11.24 -10.14 12.18
N THR A 104 10.66 -8.94 12.09
CA THR A 104 9.58 -8.48 12.98
C THR A 104 8.36 -9.41 12.89
N GLN A 105 7.94 -9.79 11.68
CA GLN A 105 6.81 -10.69 11.48
C GLN A 105 7.09 -12.11 12.01
N LEU A 106 8.31 -12.63 11.82
CA LEU A 106 8.69 -13.94 12.37
C LEU A 106 8.67 -13.92 13.89
N ALA A 107 9.22 -12.88 14.51
CA ALA A 107 9.22 -12.71 15.97
C ALA A 107 7.80 -12.66 16.56
N LEU A 108 6.86 -12.02 15.87
CA LEU A 108 5.46 -11.93 16.30
C LEU A 108 4.65 -13.21 16.04
N ALA A 109 5.02 -14.03 15.06
CA ALA A 109 4.19 -15.13 14.57
C ALA A 109 4.52 -16.52 15.16
N GLY A 110 5.65 -16.68 15.86
CA GLY A 110 6.20 -18.00 16.17
C GLY A 110 6.64 -18.21 17.61
N HIS A 111 6.63 -19.48 18.02
CA HIS A 111 7.37 -19.90 19.21
C HIS A 111 8.88 -19.88 18.91
N PRO A 112 9.73 -19.43 19.86
CA PRO A 112 11.17 -19.26 19.63
C PRO A 112 11.87 -20.50 19.04
N THR A 113 11.48 -21.69 19.49
CA THR A 113 12.05 -22.96 19.02
C THR A 113 11.72 -23.26 17.56
N GLN A 114 10.49 -23.01 17.12
CA GLN A 114 10.09 -23.22 15.72
C GLN A 114 10.79 -22.24 14.78
N ILE A 115 10.94 -20.98 15.23
CA ILE A 115 11.67 -19.95 14.48
C ILE A 115 13.14 -20.37 14.33
N ALA A 116 13.80 -20.81 15.40
CA ALA A 116 15.20 -21.25 15.33
C ALA A 116 15.43 -22.39 14.31
N TRP A 117 14.53 -23.37 14.26
CA TRP A 117 14.58 -24.44 13.27
C TRP A 117 14.35 -23.93 11.84
N LEU A 118 13.38 -23.04 11.66
CA LEU A 118 13.13 -22.40 10.36
C LEU A 118 14.35 -21.61 9.90
N GLU A 119 14.95 -20.79 10.76
CA GLU A 119 16.16 -20.03 10.47
C GLU A 119 17.32 -20.93 10.03
N LYS A 120 17.58 -22.01 10.77
CA LYS A 120 18.62 -22.99 10.41
C LYS A 120 18.35 -23.64 9.05
N TYR A 121 17.10 -24.03 8.78
CA TYR A 121 16.71 -24.59 7.50
C TYR A 121 16.88 -23.58 6.35
N LEU A 122 16.44 -22.34 6.53
CA LEU A 122 16.54 -21.29 5.51
C LEU A 122 18.00 -20.96 5.21
N ALA A 123 18.85 -20.84 6.23
CA ALA A 123 20.28 -20.59 6.08
C ALA A 123 20.96 -21.71 5.27
N LEU A 124 20.66 -22.99 5.57
CA LEU A 124 21.16 -24.14 4.80
C LEU A 124 20.69 -24.15 3.34
N ARG A 125 19.61 -23.45 3.02
CA ARG A 125 19.01 -23.36 1.69
C ARG A 125 19.36 -22.06 0.95
N GLY A 126 20.24 -21.24 1.52
CA GLY A 126 20.72 -20.00 0.90
C GLY A 126 19.93 -18.73 1.25
N ALA A 127 19.02 -18.79 2.24
CA ALA A 127 18.28 -17.63 2.75
C ALA A 127 18.58 -17.41 4.25
N GLY A 128 19.69 -16.75 4.54
CA GLY A 128 20.18 -16.51 5.90
C GLY A 128 19.80 -15.14 6.48
N ALA A 129 20.77 -14.46 7.09
CA ALA A 129 20.60 -13.08 7.53
C ALA A 129 20.32 -12.16 6.32
N GLY A 130 19.43 -11.17 6.48
CA GLY A 130 19.02 -10.27 5.39
C GLY A 130 17.93 -10.83 4.46
N LYS A 131 17.46 -12.07 4.71
CA LYS A 131 16.40 -12.69 3.91
C LYS A 131 15.11 -11.87 3.91
N CYS A 132 14.42 -11.90 2.77
CA CYS A 132 13.15 -11.20 2.57
C CYS A 132 12.02 -12.20 2.36
N LEU A 133 10.88 -11.96 3.00
CA LEU A 133 9.68 -12.79 2.85
C LEU A 133 8.80 -12.26 1.70
N LEU A 134 8.63 -13.09 0.68
CA LEU A 134 7.61 -12.92 -0.34
C LEU A 134 6.38 -13.74 0.02
N THR A 135 5.23 -13.08 0.17
CA THR A 135 3.93 -13.74 0.25
C THR A 135 3.19 -13.54 -1.07
N PHE A 136 2.61 -14.61 -1.62
CA PHE A 136 1.79 -14.51 -2.82
C PHE A 136 0.57 -15.42 -2.78
N GLY A 137 -0.46 -15.07 -3.55
CA GLY A 137 -1.70 -15.81 -3.68
C GLY A 137 -1.94 -16.31 -5.11
N VAL A 138 -2.63 -17.43 -5.23
CA VAL A 138 -3.27 -17.89 -6.47
C VAL A 138 -4.74 -18.15 -6.18
N THR A 139 -5.61 -17.66 -7.05
CA THR A 139 -7.06 -17.72 -6.86
C THR A 139 -7.70 -18.00 -8.21
N GLY A 140 -8.59 -18.99 -8.28
CA GLY A 140 -9.18 -19.46 -9.53
C GLY A 140 -9.68 -20.89 -9.40
N ASN A 141 -9.60 -21.66 -10.49
CA ASN A 141 -9.79 -23.11 -10.43
C ASN A 141 -8.45 -23.83 -10.22
N ARG A 142 -8.52 -25.12 -9.87
CA ARG A 142 -7.32 -25.94 -9.57
C ARG A 142 -6.31 -25.99 -10.71
N ARG A 143 -6.75 -26.01 -11.98
CA ARG A 143 -5.85 -26.07 -13.15
C ARG A 143 -5.12 -24.75 -13.35
N GLN A 144 -5.83 -23.64 -13.27
CA GLN A 144 -5.26 -22.29 -13.33
C GLN A 144 -4.24 -22.08 -12.20
N ASN A 145 -4.62 -22.39 -10.97
CA ASN A 145 -3.77 -22.22 -9.80
C ASN A 145 -2.49 -23.07 -9.89
N ALA A 146 -2.58 -24.31 -10.41
CA ALA A 146 -1.41 -25.16 -10.62
C ALA A 146 -0.44 -24.56 -11.64
N LEU A 147 -0.95 -23.97 -12.73
CA LEU A 147 -0.13 -23.29 -13.74
C LEU A 147 0.54 -22.04 -13.16
N SER A 148 -0.22 -21.16 -12.50
CA SER A 148 0.30 -19.95 -11.84
C SER A 148 1.41 -20.30 -10.85
N LEU A 149 1.20 -21.33 -10.02
CA LEU A 149 2.18 -21.77 -9.04
C LEU A 149 3.45 -22.33 -9.70
N ARG A 150 3.31 -23.08 -10.80
CA ARG A 150 4.46 -23.60 -11.54
C ARG A 150 5.32 -22.47 -12.11
N GLN A 151 4.68 -21.48 -12.73
CA GLN A 151 5.37 -20.29 -13.24
C GLN A 151 6.06 -19.52 -12.11
N ALA A 152 5.33 -19.21 -11.03
CA ALA A 152 5.89 -18.51 -9.88
C ALA A 152 7.11 -19.23 -9.29
N ARG A 153 7.04 -20.56 -9.13
CA ARG A 153 8.16 -21.39 -8.67
C ARG A 153 9.36 -21.32 -9.60
N GLN A 154 9.15 -21.41 -10.91
CA GLN A 154 10.22 -21.34 -11.89
C GLN A 154 10.95 -19.99 -11.83
N HIS A 155 10.20 -18.89 -11.80
CA HIS A 155 10.76 -17.54 -11.66
C HIS A 155 11.50 -17.40 -10.33
N LEU A 156 10.86 -17.71 -9.20
CA LEU A 156 11.45 -17.50 -7.88
C LEU A 156 12.69 -18.36 -7.63
N LYS A 157 12.74 -19.58 -8.17
CA LYS A 157 13.92 -20.45 -8.07
C LYS A 157 15.15 -19.82 -8.74
N ALA A 158 14.97 -19.08 -9.84
CA ALA A 158 16.08 -18.41 -10.53
C ALA A 158 16.73 -17.31 -9.67
N PHE A 159 16.03 -16.80 -8.66
CA PHE A 159 16.51 -15.78 -7.71
C PHE A 159 16.82 -16.36 -6.32
N GLY A 160 16.96 -17.69 -6.19
CA GLY A 160 17.27 -18.34 -4.91
C GLY A 160 16.08 -18.50 -3.95
N GLY A 161 14.85 -18.40 -4.45
CA GLY A 161 13.65 -18.52 -3.63
C GLY A 161 13.51 -19.88 -2.94
N VAL A 162 13.44 -19.86 -1.60
CA VAL A 162 13.25 -21.03 -0.73
C VAL A 162 11.78 -21.17 -0.38
N PHE A 163 11.13 -22.19 -0.94
CA PHE A 163 9.73 -22.53 -0.64
C PHE A 163 9.61 -23.31 0.66
N THR A 164 8.67 -22.91 1.52
CA THR A 164 8.40 -23.54 2.83
C THR A 164 7.08 -24.32 2.87
N GLY A 165 6.52 -24.64 1.70
CA GLY A 165 5.22 -25.30 1.57
C GLY A 165 4.06 -24.31 1.76
N THR A 166 2.95 -24.79 2.32
CA THR A 166 1.69 -24.01 2.44
C THR A 166 1.45 -23.45 3.84
N LEU A 167 2.22 -23.85 4.85
CA LEU A 167 1.92 -23.54 6.24
C LEU A 167 1.96 -22.02 6.51
N LEU A 168 3.03 -21.35 6.09
CA LEU A 168 3.18 -19.90 6.28
C LEU A 168 2.08 -19.12 5.53
N GLY A 169 1.78 -19.53 4.29
CA GLY A 169 0.70 -18.91 3.53
C GLY A 169 -0.68 -19.08 4.19
N LYS A 170 -0.98 -20.27 4.75
CA LYS A 170 -2.21 -20.50 5.52
C LYS A 170 -2.27 -19.64 6.78
N LYS A 171 -1.18 -19.56 7.55
CA LYS A 171 -1.10 -18.69 8.74
C LYS A 171 -1.27 -17.21 8.36
N TRP A 172 -0.66 -16.77 7.29
CA TRP A 172 -0.84 -15.40 6.78
C TRP A 172 -2.31 -15.14 6.44
N ALA A 173 -2.96 -16.03 5.68
CA ALA A 173 -4.36 -15.88 5.30
C ALA A 173 -5.31 -15.78 6.50
N GLN A 174 -5.04 -16.54 7.57
CA GLN A 174 -5.81 -16.52 8.82
C GLN A 174 -5.60 -15.23 9.63
N ASN A 175 -4.40 -14.65 9.62
CA ASN A 175 -4.03 -13.54 10.50
C ASN A 175 -3.95 -12.18 9.79
N ARG A 176 -4.12 -12.10 8.47
CA ARG A 176 -3.94 -10.86 7.67
C ARG A 176 -4.78 -9.66 8.12
N PHE A 177 -5.90 -9.89 8.81
CA PHE A 177 -6.76 -8.83 9.35
C PHE A 177 -6.50 -8.51 10.83
N ARG A 178 -5.53 -9.17 11.46
CA ARG A 178 -5.28 -9.03 12.90
C ARG A 178 -4.26 -7.95 13.25
N PHE A 179 -3.40 -7.57 12.31
CA PHE A 179 -2.35 -6.56 12.55
C PHE A 179 -2.87 -5.21 13.08
N PRO A 180 -4.02 -4.66 12.64
CA PRO A 180 -4.54 -3.43 13.21
C PRO A 180 -4.82 -3.48 14.72
N TYR A 181 -5.15 -4.65 15.27
CA TYR A 181 -5.38 -4.80 16.72
C TYR A 181 -4.10 -4.71 17.55
N LEU A 182 -2.92 -4.91 16.94
CA LEU A 182 -1.63 -4.74 17.61
C LEU A 182 -1.42 -3.29 18.07
N ARG A 183 -2.08 -2.32 17.45
CA ARG A 183 -2.00 -0.91 17.80
C ARG A 183 -2.34 -0.66 19.28
N GLU A 184 -3.43 -1.23 19.77
CA GLU A 184 -3.85 -1.07 21.17
C GLU A 184 -2.85 -1.71 22.14
N SER A 185 -2.29 -2.88 21.77
CA SER A 185 -1.23 -3.52 22.58
C SER A 185 0.05 -2.73 22.61
N LEU A 186 0.43 -2.10 21.49
CA LEU A 186 1.59 -1.19 21.42
C LEU A 186 1.35 0.05 22.29
N TRP A 187 0.16 0.64 22.26
CA TRP A 187 -0.20 1.76 23.13
C TRP A 187 -0.05 1.41 24.61
N ASN A 188 -0.56 0.26 25.03
CA ASN A 188 -0.40 -0.23 26.41
C ASN A 188 1.07 -0.49 26.79
N ALA A 189 1.92 -0.80 25.81
CA ALA A 189 3.36 -0.98 25.99
C ALA A 189 4.16 0.34 25.88
N GLY A 190 3.50 1.49 25.66
CA GLY A 190 4.15 2.79 25.54
C GLY A 190 4.73 3.07 24.16
N TYR A 191 4.10 2.56 23.09
CA TYR A 191 4.52 2.79 21.71
C TYR A 191 3.34 3.20 20.83
N LEU A 192 3.54 4.19 19.97
CA LEU A 192 2.63 4.51 18.88
C LEU A 192 3.09 3.85 17.58
N VAL A 193 2.14 3.52 16.72
CA VAL A 193 2.40 2.99 15.38
C VAL A 193 1.54 3.72 14.37
N ASP A 194 2.13 4.04 13.23
CA ASP A 194 1.40 4.53 12.07
C ASP A 194 2.05 3.99 10.78
N THR A 195 1.37 4.21 9.66
CA THR A 195 1.75 3.71 8.35
C THR A 195 1.63 4.81 7.31
N LEU A 196 2.49 4.74 6.30
CA LEU A 196 2.41 5.57 5.11
C LEU A 196 2.74 4.75 3.88
N GLU A 197 2.36 5.27 2.72
CA GLU A 197 2.48 4.55 1.48
C GLU A 197 2.62 5.49 0.29
N THR A 198 3.29 5.02 -0.75
CA THR A 198 3.56 5.74 -1.99
C THR A 198 3.73 4.73 -3.12
N ALA A 199 3.61 5.14 -4.38
CA ALA A 199 4.05 4.34 -5.51
C ALA A 199 5.12 5.07 -6.33
N THR A 200 6.04 4.30 -6.93
CA THR A 200 7.07 4.82 -7.82
C THR A 200 7.51 3.79 -8.85
N ASP A 201 8.25 4.23 -9.87
CA ASP A 201 8.81 3.39 -10.92
C ASP A 201 9.89 2.43 -10.39
N TRP A 202 10.07 1.28 -11.04
CA TRP A 202 11.06 0.27 -10.63
C TRP A 202 12.47 0.80 -10.42
N SER A 203 12.90 1.77 -11.24
CA SER A 203 14.23 2.38 -11.14
C SER A 203 14.44 3.21 -9.86
N ASN A 204 13.35 3.54 -9.15
CA ASN A 204 13.37 4.40 -7.99
C ASN A 204 12.93 3.70 -6.69
N VAL A 205 12.34 2.49 -6.77
CA VAL A 205 11.79 1.78 -5.59
C VAL A 205 12.81 1.67 -4.46
N ASP A 206 14.02 1.15 -4.75
CA ASP A 206 15.04 0.95 -3.73
C ASP A 206 15.53 2.26 -3.11
N ARG A 207 15.85 3.24 -3.97
CA ARG A 207 16.29 4.58 -3.54
C ARG A 207 15.25 5.29 -2.69
N LEU A 208 13.98 5.28 -3.12
CA LEU A 208 12.90 5.98 -2.42
C LEU A 208 12.59 5.31 -1.08
N LEU A 209 12.53 3.98 -1.04
CA LEU A 209 12.36 3.23 0.20
C LEU A 209 13.43 3.60 1.23
N GLN A 210 14.71 3.55 0.85
CA GLN A 210 15.81 3.87 1.75
C GLN A 210 15.71 5.32 2.29
N ARG A 211 15.32 6.28 1.44
CA ARG A 211 15.14 7.68 1.85
C ARG A 211 13.99 7.88 2.81
N ILE A 212 12.85 7.22 2.57
CA ILE A 212 11.68 7.26 3.46
C ILE A 212 12.06 6.68 4.82
N GLU A 213 12.67 5.49 4.84
CA GLU A 213 13.04 4.86 6.10
C GLU A 213 14.06 5.68 6.88
N GLN A 214 15.06 6.25 6.20
CA GLN A 214 16.04 7.12 6.83
C GLN A 214 15.39 8.40 7.39
N SER A 215 14.52 9.05 6.62
CA SER A 215 13.78 10.24 7.07
C SER A 215 12.95 9.97 8.33
N LEU A 216 12.37 8.79 8.46
CA LEU A 216 11.60 8.42 9.66
C LEU A 216 12.50 8.07 10.84
N ARG A 217 13.62 7.36 10.61
CA ARG A 217 14.60 7.02 11.66
C ARG A 217 15.24 8.28 12.27
N ASP A 218 15.55 9.26 11.43
CA ASP A 218 16.18 10.51 11.86
C ASP A 218 15.17 11.54 12.38
N GLY A 219 13.87 11.33 12.12
CA GLY A 219 12.83 12.34 12.33
C GLY A 219 12.68 12.82 13.78
N LEU A 220 13.11 12.02 14.76
CA LEU A 220 13.10 12.37 16.19
C LEU A 220 14.51 12.33 16.82
N ALA A 221 15.58 12.33 16.01
CA ALA A 221 16.95 12.24 16.50
C ALA A 221 17.35 13.41 17.40
N ALA A 222 16.80 14.61 17.16
CA ALA A 222 17.04 15.80 17.99
C ALA A 222 16.50 15.65 19.43
N GLU A 223 15.51 14.77 19.64
CA GLU A 223 14.96 14.43 20.95
C GLU A 223 15.65 13.19 21.57
N GLY A 224 16.65 12.61 20.88
CA GLY A 224 17.29 11.37 21.30
C GLY A 224 16.40 10.12 21.17
N GLU A 225 15.32 10.22 20.40
CA GLU A 225 14.33 9.16 20.25
C GLU A 225 14.62 8.26 19.05
N GLN A 226 14.39 6.96 19.23
CA GLN A 226 14.53 5.97 18.15
C GLN A 226 13.17 5.63 17.54
N VAL A 227 13.13 5.55 16.22
CA VAL A 227 11.95 5.12 15.46
C VAL A 227 12.25 3.78 14.80
N HIS A 228 11.44 2.76 15.11
CA HIS A 228 11.54 1.46 14.45
C HIS A 228 10.76 1.49 13.14
N VAL A 229 11.43 1.34 12.01
CA VAL A 229 10.86 1.54 10.67
C VAL A 229 11.14 0.34 9.79
N PHE A 230 10.09 -0.22 9.19
CA PHE A 230 10.19 -1.35 8.26
C PHE A 230 9.15 -1.25 7.15
N THR A 231 9.42 -1.91 6.02
CA THR A 231 8.71 -1.67 4.77
C THR A 231 8.44 -2.95 3.99
N HIS A 232 7.30 -3.01 3.31
CA HIS A 232 7.04 -3.95 2.22
C HIS A 232 6.63 -3.24 0.94
N LEU A 233 6.77 -3.97 -0.16
CA LEU A 233 6.03 -3.72 -1.38
C LEU A 233 4.63 -4.33 -1.27
N SER A 234 3.60 -3.49 -1.22
CA SER A 234 2.21 -3.92 -0.98
C SER A 234 1.47 -4.31 -2.27
N HIS A 235 1.79 -3.60 -3.36
CA HIS A 235 1.21 -3.78 -4.69
C HIS A 235 2.29 -3.62 -5.74
N VAL A 236 2.23 -4.46 -6.77
CA VAL A 236 3.26 -4.53 -7.78
C VAL A 236 2.63 -4.34 -9.17
N TYR A 237 3.30 -3.57 -10.01
CA TYR A 237 2.89 -3.19 -11.36
C TYR A 237 3.96 -3.60 -12.38
N GLY A 238 3.65 -3.52 -13.67
CA GLY A 238 4.65 -3.75 -14.72
C GLY A 238 5.79 -2.73 -14.67
N GLU A 239 5.44 -1.49 -14.32
CA GLU A 239 6.29 -0.30 -14.39
C GLU A 239 6.90 0.08 -13.03
N GLY A 240 6.29 -0.37 -11.92
CA GLY A 240 6.74 0.02 -10.58
C GLY A 240 6.04 -0.73 -9.44
N SER A 241 6.10 -0.15 -8.25
CA SER A 241 5.53 -0.75 -7.04
C SER A 241 5.02 0.30 -6.06
N SER A 242 4.00 -0.07 -5.30
CA SER A 242 3.67 0.59 -4.04
C SER A 242 4.67 0.18 -2.97
N ILE A 243 5.15 1.14 -2.20
CA ILE A 243 6.00 1.04 -1.02
C ILE A 243 5.11 1.36 0.18
N TYR A 244 5.05 0.46 1.15
CA TYR A 244 4.22 0.61 2.35
C TYR A 244 5.10 0.48 3.59
N THR A 245 5.25 1.58 4.32
CA THR A 245 6.16 1.68 5.46
C THR A 245 5.36 1.78 6.75
N THR A 246 5.75 0.99 7.74
CA THR A 246 5.26 1.07 9.11
C THR A 246 6.37 1.65 9.98
N TYR A 247 6.01 2.56 10.87
CA TYR A 247 6.94 3.14 11.83
C TYR A 247 6.34 3.15 13.23
N VAL A 248 7.18 2.84 14.21
CA VAL A 248 6.82 2.73 15.63
C VAL A 248 7.74 3.66 16.42
N PHE A 249 7.16 4.49 17.29
CA PHE A 249 7.89 5.49 18.07
C PHE A 249 7.27 5.64 19.46
N ARG A 250 8.02 6.21 20.42
CA ARG A 250 7.51 6.44 21.77
C ARG A 250 6.67 7.72 21.82
N PRO A 251 5.46 7.70 22.42
CA PRO A 251 4.75 8.93 22.71
C PRO A 251 5.52 9.76 23.74
N ASP A 252 5.19 11.04 23.81
CA ASP A 252 5.59 11.91 24.91
C ASP A 252 4.59 11.73 26.09
N ALA A 253 4.95 12.22 27.28
CA ALA A 253 4.04 12.27 28.42
C ALA A 253 2.81 13.18 28.15
N GLN A 254 2.96 14.17 27.28
CA GLN A 254 1.93 15.13 26.93
C GLN A 254 1.39 14.90 25.51
N TYR A 255 0.07 14.98 25.36
CA TYR A 255 -0.58 14.83 24.06
C TYR A 255 -0.06 15.82 22.99
N PRO A 256 0.08 17.14 23.27
CA PRO A 256 0.56 18.08 22.25
C PRO A 256 1.96 17.73 21.70
N ALA A 257 2.88 17.31 22.57
CA ALA A 257 4.22 16.88 22.16
C ALA A 257 4.17 15.58 21.35
N THR A 258 3.33 14.63 21.75
CA THR A 258 3.09 13.39 20.99
C THR A 258 2.56 13.68 19.57
N LEU A 259 1.59 14.60 19.46
CA LEU A 259 1.05 15.02 18.18
C LEU A 259 2.13 15.70 17.32
N ALA A 260 2.96 16.56 17.92
CA ALA A 260 4.08 17.20 17.23
C ALA A 260 5.10 16.19 16.69
N ARG A 261 5.44 15.13 17.45
CA ARG A 261 6.30 14.03 16.98
C ARG A 261 5.72 13.33 15.75
N TRP A 262 4.43 12.97 15.81
CA TRP A 262 3.74 12.35 14.67
C TRP A 262 3.73 13.28 13.45
N GLN A 263 3.40 14.56 13.63
CA GLN A 263 3.40 15.56 12.56
C GLN A 263 4.80 15.73 11.94
N ALA A 264 5.86 15.79 12.75
CA ALA A 264 7.23 15.89 12.27
C ALA A 264 7.61 14.69 11.39
N LEU A 265 7.31 13.46 11.85
CA LEU A 265 7.55 12.23 11.09
C LEU A 265 6.76 12.20 9.78
N LYS A 266 5.46 12.49 9.83
CA LYS A 266 4.58 12.53 8.64
C LYS A 266 5.02 13.59 7.65
N HIS A 267 5.37 14.79 8.11
CA HIS A 267 5.83 15.87 7.27
C HIS A 267 7.15 15.51 6.58
N ALA A 268 8.16 15.09 7.34
CA ALA A 268 9.46 14.73 6.80
C ALA A 268 9.37 13.61 5.74
N ALA A 269 8.58 12.57 6.02
CA ALA A 269 8.36 11.49 5.07
C ALA A 269 7.58 11.94 3.83
N SER A 270 6.54 12.77 3.98
CA SER A 270 5.76 13.29 2.85
C SER A 270 6.60 14.17 1.93
N GLN A 271 7.44 15.05 2.49
CA GLN A 271 8.39 15.87 1.73
C GLN A 271 9.39 15.01 0.98
N THR A 272 9.92 13.98 1.66
CA THR A 272 10.83 13.01 1.03
C THR A 272 10.15 12.34 -0.16
N ILE A 273 8.91 11.89 -0.02
CA ILE A 273 8.15 11.22 -1.08
C ILE A 273 7.99 12.11 -2.32
N VAL A 274 7.38 13.29 -2.15
CA VAL A 274 7.03 14.15 -3.30
C VAL A 274 8.26 14.77 -3.98
N ASN A 275 9.36 14.98 -3.25
CA ASN A 275 10.61 15.49 -3.80
C ASN A 275 11.47 14.39 -4.46
N HIS A 276 11.10 13.12 -4.31
CA HIS A 276 11.84 11.98 -4.85
C HIS A 276 10.99 11.07 -5.74
N ARG A 277 10.03 11.65 -6.48
CA ARG A 277 9.21 10.96 -7.50
C ARG A 277 8.37 9.79 -6.95
N GLY A 278 7.88 9.90 -5.72
CA GLY A 278 6.79 9.07 -5.24
C GLY A 278 5.44 9.76 -5.40
N THR A 279 4.37 9.00 -5.57
CA THR A 279 3.01 9.54 -5.41
C THR A 279 2.77 9.86 -3.94
N ILE A 280 2.08 10.96 -3.61
CA ILE A 280 1.83 11.32 -2.21
C ILE A 280 0.98 10.27 -1.48
N SER A 281 0.12 9.58 -2.23
CA SER A 281 -0.60 8.41 -1.78
C SER A 281 -0.76 7.44 -2.97
N HIS A 282 -0.80 6.15 -2.69
CA HIS A 282 -1.17 5.12 -3.65
C HIS A 282 -2.57 4.53 -3.35
N GLN A 283 -2.99 4.48 -2.08
CA GLN A 283 -4.31 3.98 -1.70
C GLN A 283 -4.96 4.62 -0.45
N HIS A 284 -4.24 5.31 0.43
CA HIS A 284 -4.84 5.94 1.61
C HIS A 284 -5.69 7.17 1.28
N GLY A 285 -5.40 7.84 0.17
CA GLY A 285 -6.00 9.10 -0.22
C GLY A 285 -5.16 10.31 0.19
N VAL A 286 -5.63 11.48 -0.20
CA VAL A 286 -5.00 12.75 0.11
C VAL A 286 -5.47 13.25 1.48
N GLY A 287 -6.78 13.25 1.73
CA GLY A 287 -7.33 13.72 2.99
C GLY A 287 -6.96 15.17 3.27
N LYS A 288 -6.82 15.49 4.55
CA LYS A 288 -6.24 16.76 5.03
C LYS A 288 -4.73 16.65 5.21
N ASP A 289 -4.26 15.47 5.63
CA ASP A 289 -2.86 15.21 5.97
C ASP A 289 -1.93 15.36 4.78
N HIS A 290 -2.37 14.97 3.58
CA HIS A 290 -1.55 15.03 2.38
C HIS A 290 -1.91 16.16 1.42
N ALA A 291 -3.00 16.90 1.67
CA ALA A 291 -3.41 18.03 0.83
C ALA A 291 -2.29 19.06 0.58
N PRO A 292 -1.45 19.42 1.59
CA PRO A 292 -0.33 20.35 1.38
C PRO A 292 0.74 19.88 0.39
N TYR A 293 0.80 18.58 0.08
CA TYR A 293 1.81 18.01 -0.81
C TYR A 293 1.25 17.64 -2.19
N LEU A 294 -0.08 17.65 -2.36
CA LEU A 294 -0.72 17.26 -3.62
C LEU A 294 -0.29 18.17 -4.78
N LEU A 295 -0.05 19.46 -4.51
CA LEU A 295 0.45 20.41 -5.49
C LEU A 295 1.78 19.95 -6.12
N ARG A 296 2.65 19.29 -5.35
CA ARG A 296 3.93 18.77 -5.88
C ARG A 296 3.72 17.60 -6.83
N GLU A 297 2.74 16.74 -6.57
CA GLU A 297 2.43 15.62 -7.47
C GLU A 297 1.70 16.07 -8.74
N LYS A 298 0.64 16.88 -8.59
CA LYS A 298 -0.26 17.23 -9.70
C LYS A 298 0.19 18.45 -10.51
N GLY A 299 0.93 19.36 -9.88
CA GLY A 299 1.28 20.66 -10.47
C GLY A 299 0.11 21.66 -10.45
N PRO A 300 0.40 22.96 -10.62
CA PRO A 300 -0.57 24.04 -10.40
C PRO A 300 -1.80 23.94 -11.32
N LEU A 301 -1.61 23.67 -12.61
CA LEU A 301 -2.70 23.60 -13.58
C LEU A 301 -3.72 22.50 -13.26
N ALA A 302 -3.24 21.34 -12.81
CA ALA A 302 -4.13 20.24 -12.43
C ALA A 302 -4.86 20.52 -11.11
N ILE A 303 -4.20 21.17 -10.15
CA ILE A 303 -4.87 21.66 -8.93
C ILE A 303 -5.97 22.66 -9.28
N ASP A 304 -5.73 23.60 -10.20
CA ASP A 304 -6.73 24.56 -10.66
C ASP A 304 -7.95 23.87 -11.30
N ALA A 305 -7.72 22.84 -12.10
CA ALA A 305 -8.78 22.05 -12.70
C ALA A 305 -9.64 21.33 -11.63
N LEU A 306 -9.00 20.71 -10.63
CA LEU A 306 -9.72 20.08 -9.50
C LEU A 306 -10.52 21.10 -8.69
N GLN A 307 -9.96 22.29 -8.46
CA GLN A 307 -10.68 23.38 -7.80
C GLN A 307 -11.89 23.86 -8.63
N ALA A 308 -11.75 23.96 -9.95
CA ALA A 308 -12.86 24.34 -10.82
C ALA A 308 -14.01 23.31 -10.75
N LEU A 309 -13.68 22.02 -10.77
CA LEU A 309 -14.66 20.94 -10.56
C LEU A 309 -15.33 21.04 -9.18
N SER A 310 -14.53 21.23 -8.13
CA SER A 310 -15.08 21.37 -6.77
C SER A 310 -16.05 22.55 -6.65
N ARG A 311 -15.72 23.71 -7.24
CA ARG A 311 -16.60 24.89 -7.27
C ARG A 311 -17.87 24.66 -8.08
N HIS A 312 -17.81 23.86 -9.15
CA HIS A 312 -18.98 23.52 -9.94
C HIS A 312 -20.00 22.71 -9.11
N PHE A 313 -19.53 21.70 -8.38
CA PHE A 313 -20.40 20.85 -7.57
C PHE A 313 -20.81 21.46 -6.24
N ASP A 314 -19.99 22.37 -5.70
CA ASP A 314 -20.18 22.97 -4.38
C ASP A 314 -19.66 24.42 -4.33
N PRO A 315 -20.39 25.38 -4.95
CA PRO A 315 -19.98 26.78 -5.00
C PRO A 315 -19.94 27.45 -3.62
N ALA A 316 -20.66 26.90 -2.64
CA ALA A 316 -20.70 27.38 -1.26
C ALA A 316 -19.64 26.73 -0.34
N GLY A 317 -18.83 25.78 -0.84
CA GLY A 317 -17.74 25.15 -0.09
C GLY A 317 -18.18 24.30 1.12
N ARG A 318 -19.37 23.69 1.07
CA ARG A 318 -19.98 22.91 2.16
C ARG A 318 -19.46 21.47 2.24
N LEU A 319 -19.03 20.88 1.14
CA LEU A 319 -18.67 19.48 1.01
C LEU A 319 -17.23 19.22 1.46
N ASN A 320 -17.06 18.69 2.68
CA ASN A 320 -15.78 18.28 3.26
C ASN A 320 -14.62 19.30 3.07
N PRO A 321 -14.75 20.54 3.58
CA PRO A 321 -13.75 21.59 3.38
C PRO A 321 -12.38 21.23 3.96
N GLY A 322 -11.33 21.62 3.23
CA GLY A 322 -9.92 21.37 3.57
C GLY A 322 -9.40 19.98 3.24
N THR A 323 -10.26 19.08 2.71
CA THR A 323 -9.87 17.76 2.23
C THR A 323 -9.54 17.81 0.73
N LEU A 324 -8.51 17.08 0.30
CA LEU A 324 -7.98 17.00 -1.07
C LEU A 324 -7.36 18.31 -1.58
N LEU A 325 -8.07 19.43 -1.41
CA LEU A 325 -7.69 20.76 -1.86
C LEU A 325 -7.56 21.68 -0.66
N GLU A 326 -6.41 22.35 -0.56
CA GLU A 326 -6.23 23.42 0.43
C GLU A 326 -7.19 24.58 0.15
N PRO A 327 -7.74 25.23 1.19
CA PRO A 327 -8.48 26.48 1.01
C PRO A 327 -7.56 27.50 0.34
N ARG A 328 -8.04 28.19 -0.69
CA ARG A 328 -7.35 29.40 -1.14
C ARG A 328 -7.58 30.50 -0.11
N GLU A 329 -6.51 31.17 0.30
CA GLU A 329 -6.67 32.48 0.93
C GLU A 329 -7.45 33.39 -0.04
N PRO A 330 -8.43 34.16 0.47
CA PRO A 330 -9.36 34.94 -0.35
C PRO A 330 -8.70 35.98 -1.24
#